data_AF-A0A7K3GL78-F1
#
_entry.id   AF-A0A7K3GL78-F1
#
_cell.length_a   1.000
_cell.length_b   1.000
_cell.length_c   1.000
_cell.angle_alpha   90.00
_cell.angle_beta   90.00
_cell.angle_gamma   90.00
#
_symmetry.space_group_name_H-M   'P 1'
#
loop_
_entity.id
_entity.type
_entity.pdbx_description
1 polymer ?
#
loop_
_entity_poly.entity_id
_entity_poly.type
_entity_poly.pdbx_seq_one_letter_code
_entity_poly.pdbx_strand_id
1 'polypeptide(L)'
;MAAVFLPAPLPRDARIAFWDPEAGGDDTLSGYASAPDGDPAGPTERTELTVVRRHGTGVRRGTTPALCLPLGEALPLLVRARHDPAAHPATACWGA
;
A
#
# COMPACT_ATOMS: atom_id res chain seq x y z
N MET A 1 -0.34 -0.65 -8.66
CA MET A 1 -0.53 -0.91 -7.21
C MET A 1 -1.63 -0.06 -6.66
N ALA A 2 -2.56 -0.65 -5.89
CA ALA A 2 -3.56 0.04 -5.10
C ALA A 2 -2.96 0.50 -3.75
N ALA A 3 -3.60 1.47 -3.09
CA ALA A 3 -3.14 2.02 -1.82
C ALA A 3 -4.31 2.32 -0.85
N VAL A 4 -4.03 2.21 0.45
CA VAL A 4 -4.96 2.54 1.53
C VAL A 4 -4.24 3.12 2.74
N PHE A 5 -4.87 4.08 3.42
CA PHE A 5 -4.41 4.61 4.70
C PHE A 5 -4.71 3.65 5.86
N LEU A 6 -3.70 3.37 6.68
CA LEU A 6 -3.81 2.58 7.90
C LEU A 6 -3.68 3.52 9.11
N PRO A 7 -4.77 3.72 9.88
CA PRO A 7 -4.73 4.56 11.07
C PRO A 7 -3.88 3.92 12.18
N ALA A 8 -3.27 4.78 12.99
CA ALA A 8 -2.54 4.41 14.19
C ALA A 8 -2.97 5.28 15.39
N PRO A 9 -2.69 4.87 16.64
CA PRO A 9 -3.05 5.67 17.82
C PRO A 9 -2.47 7.10 17.81
N LEU A 10 -1.26 7.28 17.27
CA LEU A 10 -0.70 8.59 16.98
C LEU A 10 -0.74 8.84 15.47
N PRO A 11 -1.18 10.03 15.00
CA PRO A 11 -1.24 10.33 13.57
C PRO A 11 0.11 10.18 12.83
N ARG A 12 1.23 10.46 13.50
CA ARG A 12 2.58 10.31 12.93
C ARG A 12 3.01 8.86 12.72
N ASP A 13 2.36 7.92 13.40
CA ASP A 13 2.63 6.48 13.27
C ASP A 13 1.74 5.83 12.20
N ALA A 14 0.85 6.61 11.58
CA ALA A 14 -0.02 6.12 10.52
C ALA A 14 0.77 5.81 9.24
N ARG A 15 0.25 4.87 8.44
CA ARG A 15 0.95 4.31 7.29
C ARG A 15 0.10 4.30 6.04
N ILE A 16 0.74 4.21 4.88
CA ILE A 16 0.08 3.88 3.61
C ILE A 16 0.52 2.48 3.21
N ALA A 17 -0.45 1.59 3.01
CA ALA A 17 -0.20 0.25 2.52
C ALA A 17 -0.43 0.17 1.01
N PHE A 18 0.54 -0.37 0.28
CA PHE A 18 0.49 -0.61 -1.16
C PHE A 18 0.45 -2.10 -1.47
N TRP A 19 -0.42 -2.50 -2.38
CA TRP A 19 -0.50 -3.88 -2.86
C TRP A 19 -0.83 -3.92 -4.35
N ASP A 20 -0.58 -5.06 -4.99
CA ASP A 20 -1.02 -5.32 -6.35
C ASP A 20 -2.36 -6.09 -6.32
N PRO A 21 -3.47 -5.53 -6.84
CA PRO A 21 -4.76 -6.22 -6.87
C PRO A 21 -4.80 -7.44 -7.80
N GLU A 22 -3.90 -7.49 -8.79
CA GLU A 22 -3.82 -8.57 -9.78
C GLU A 22 -2.81 -9.67 -9.38
N ALA A 23 -1.92 -9.37 -8.44
CA ALA A 23 -1.01 -10.35 -7.88
C ALA A 23 -1.80 -11.46 -7.15
N GLY A 24 -1.72 -12.68 -7.69
CA GLY A 24 -2.18 -13.87 -6.97
C GLY A 24 -1.13 -14.29 -5.96
N GLY A 25 -1.46 -14.21 -4.66
CA GLY A 25 -0.81 -14.94 -3.56
C GLY A 25 0.73 -14.89 -3.45
N ASP A 26 1.22 -14.22 -2.40
CA ASP A 26 2.52 -14.34 -1.72
C ASP A 26 3.81 -13.89 -2.46
N ASP A 27 3.96 -14.10 -3.78
CA ASP A 27 5.31 -14.00 -4.38
C ASP A 27 5.71 -12.62 -4.97
N THR A 28 4.79 -11.67 -5.12
CA THR A 28 5.09 -10.40 -5.84
C THR A 28 5.83 -9.34 -5.03
N LEU A 29 5.81 -9.44 -3.69
CA LEU A 29 6.46 -8.43 -2.83
C LEU A 29 7.87 -8.82 -2.37
N SER A 30 8.34 -10.03 -2.71
CA SER A 30 9.67 -10.54 -2.32
C SER A 30 10.83 -9.62 -2.71
N GLY A 31 10.72 -8.86 -3.81
CA GLY A 31 11.75 -7.92 -4.29
C GLY A 31 11.85 -6.59 -3.53
N TYR A 32 10.89 -6.22 -2.68
CA TYR A 32 10.85 -4.93 -1.98
C TYR A 32 11.34 -5.04 -0.53
N ALA A 33 12.36 -5.85 -0.27
CA ALA A 33 12.94 -6.00 1.08
C ALA A 33 13.71 -4.73 1.50
N SER A 34 13.29 -4.15 2.63
CA SER A 34 13.89 -3.14 3.50
C SER A 34 14.91 -2.16 2.88
N ALA A 35 14.47 -0.94 2.58
CA ALA A 35 15.34 0.23 2.47
C ALA A 35 15.90 0.61 3.87
N PRO A 36 17.08 1.23 3.96
CA PRO A 36 17.79 1.40 5.23
C PRO A 36 17.10 2.37 6.19
N ASP A 37 17.25 2.07 7.48
CA ASP A 37 16.76 2.87 8.61
C ASP A 37 17.25 4.33 8.53
N GLY A 38 16.32 5.26 8.32
CA GLY A 38 16.60 6.70 8.33
C GLY A 38 15.41 7.57 8.75
N ASP A 39 14.20 7.02 8.89
CA ASP A 39 12.99 7.77 9.24
C ASP A 39 12.61 7.58 10.72
N PRO A 40 12.39 8.65 11.51
CA PRO A 40 11.88 8.54 12.88
C PRO A 40 10.50 7.85 13.01
N ALA A 41 9.75 7.69 11.92
CA ALA A 41 8.46 6.99 11.90
C ALA A 41 8.56 5.45 11.76
N GLY A 42 9.78 4.91 11.65
CA GLY A 42 10.07 3.47 11.61
C GLY A 42 10.17 2.91 10.17
N PRO A 43 10.63 1.66 10.02
CA PRO A 43 10.97 1.09 8.72
C PRO A 43 9.74 0.79 7.85
N THR A 44 9.92 0.71 6.53
CA THR A 44 8.97 0.05 5.62
C THR A 44 8.72 -1.39 6.08
N GLU A 45 7.46 -1.78 6.20
CA GLU A 45 7.04 -3.07 6.74
C GLU A 45 6.23 -3.88 5.72
N ARG A 46 6.39 -5.21 5.70
CA ARG A 46 5.46 -6.10 4.99
C ARG A 46 4.34 -6.54 5.92
N THR A 47 3.11 -6.46 5.44
CA THR A 47 1.92 -6.91 6.19
C THR A 47 0.97 -7.67 5.29
N GLU A 48 -0.06 -8.26 5.86
CA GLU A 48 -1.19 -8.83 5.12
C GLU A 48 -2.42 -7.93 5.26
N LEU A 49 -3.04 -7.58 4.14
CA LEU A 49 -4.33 -6.91 4.12
C LEU A 49 -5.44 -7.89 3.78
N THR A 50 -6.54 -7.82 4.52
CA THR A 50 -7.79 -8.46 4.08
C THR A 50 -8.52 -7.52 3.14
N VAL A 51 -8.66 -7.92 1.88
CA VAL A 51 -9.34 -7.15 0.84
C VAL A 51 -10.58 -7.87 0.34
N VAL A 52 -11.56 -7.11 -0.13
CA VAL A 52 -12.73 -7.64 -0.84
C VAL A 52 -12.47 -7.52 -2.33
N ARG A 53 -12.44 -8.65 -3.03
CA ARG A 53 -12.20 -8.72 -4.47
C ARG A 53 -13.39 -9.34 -5.20
N ARG A 54 -13.56 -8.98 -6.47
CA ARG A 54 -14.53 -9.62 -7.35
C ARG A 54 -14.21 -11.11 -7.47
N HIS A 55 -15.24 -11.94 -7.40
CA HIS A 55 -15.13 -13.39 -7.54
C HIS A 55 -16.37 -13.92 -8.26
N GLY A 56 -16.22 -14.28 -9.54
CA GLY A 56 -17.36 -14.60 -10.40
C GLY A 56 -18.34 -13.44 -10.48
N THR A 57 -19.61 -13.70 -10.16
CA THR A 57 -20.70 -12.71 -10.11
C THR A 57 -20.82 -11.99 -8.76
N GLY A 58 -20.00 -12.34 -7.77
CA GLY A 58 -20.04 -11.78 -6.42
C GLY A 58 -18.70 -11.22 -5.95
N VAL A 59 -18.54 -11.13 -4.63
CA VAL A 59 -17.29 -10.71 -3.98
C VAL A 59 -16.86 -11.73 -2.94
N ARG A 60 -15.56 -11.87 -2.75
CA ARG A 60 -14.97 -12.73 -1.72
C ARG A 60 -13.87 -11.97 -0.97
N ARG A 61 -13.77 -12.23 0.33
CA ARG A 61 -12.63 -11.79 1.13
C ARG A 61 -11.40 -12.64 0.81
N GLY A 62 -10.25 -12.01 0.68
CA GLY A 62 -8.96 -12.69 0.56
C GLY A 62 -7.87 -11.86 1.23
N THR A 63 -6.81 -12.53 1.68
CA THR A 63 -5.60 -11.85 2.14
C THR A 63 -4.69 -11.55 0.95
N THR A 64 -3.98 -10.43 1.01
CA THR A 64 -2.96 -10.04 0.03
C THR A 64 -1.77 -9.44 0.77
N PRO A 65 -0.53 -9.76 0.36
CA PRO A 65 0.62 -9.12 0.95
C PRO A 65 0.64 -7.64 0.54
N ALA A 66 1.12 -6.77 1.43
CA ALA A 66 1.22 -5.33 1.22
C ALA A 66 2.51 -4.76 1.81
N LEU A 67 3.00 -3.67 1.20
CA LEU A 67 4.10 -2.86 1.72
C LEU A 67 3.54 -1.63 2.43
N CYS A 68 3.85 -1.47 3.70
CA CYS A 68 3.43 -0.36 4.53
C CYS A 68 4.58 0.63 4.70
N LEU A 69 4.40 1.81 4.13
CA LEU A 69 5.34 2.93 4.25
C LEU A 69 4.85 3.89 5.35
N PRO A 70 5.76 4.48 6.14
CA PRO A 70 5.46 5.67 6.91
C PRO A 70 4.92 6.79 6.01
N LEU A 71 4.10 7.68 6.58
CA LEU A 71 3.49 8.76 5.80
C LEU A 71 4.54 9.65 5.10
N GLY A 72 5.66 9.92 5.76
CA GLY A 72 6.78 10.72 5.20
C GLY A 72 7.35 10.13 3.91
N GLU A 73 7.53 8.81 3.86
CA GLU A 73 8.00 8.10 2.67
C GLU A 73 6.92 7.95 1.60
N ALA A 74 5.67 7.78 2.01
CA ALA A 74 4.56 7.56 1.08
C ALA A 74 4.15 8.84 0.31
N LEU A 75 4.18 10.01 0.95
CA LEU A 75 3.67 11.26 0.37
C LEU A 75 4.32 11.63 -0.98
N PRO A 76 5.66 11.62 -1.14
CA PRO A 76 6.28 11.89 -2.44
C PRO A 76 5.85 10.92 -3.54
N LEU A 77 5.57 9.66 -3.20
CA LEU A 77 5.11 8.64 -4.15
C LEU A 77 3.66 8.90 -4.57
N LEU A 78 2.79 9.23 -3.61
CA LEU A 78 1.38 9.53 -3.88
C LEU A 78 1.20 10.78 -4.73
N VAL A 79 1.98 11.85 -4.45
CA VAL A 79 1.96 13.08 -5.25
C VAL A 79 2.39 12.81 -6.70
N ARG A 80 3.40 11.96 -6.93
CA ARG A 80 3.79 11.56 -8.30
C ARG A 80 2.69 10.74 -8.97
N ALA A 81 2.15 9.75 -8.26
CA ALA A 81 1.11 8.87 -8.78
C ALA A 81 -0.18 9.62 -9.17
N ARG A 82 -0.51 10.72 -8.48
CA ARG A 82 -1.65 11.57 -8.80
C ARG A 82 -1.64 12.05 -10.25
N HIS A 83 -0.46 12.28 -10.81
CA HIS A 83 -0.26 12.83 -12.15
C HIS A 83 0.05 11.75 -13.20
N ASP A 84 0.16 10.48 -12.79
CA ASP A 84 0.47 9.37 -13.68
C ASP A 84 -0.83 8.71 -14.18
N PRO A 85 -1.13 8.74 -15.49
CA PRO A 85 -2.32 8.11 -16.04
C PRO A 85 -2.32 6.58 -15.91
N ALA A 86 -1.18 5.96 -15.68
CA ALA A 86 -1.06 4.52 -15.42
C ALA A 86 -1.24 4.17 -13.92
N ALA A 87 -1.32 5.16 -13.03
CA ALA A 87 -1.50 4.91 -11.62
C ALA A 87 -2.88 4.28 -11.33
N HIS A 88 -2.90 3.38 -10.35
CA HIS A 88 -4.16 2.81 -9.88
C HIS A 88 -5.04 3.93 -9.27
N PRO A 89 -6.35 3.95 -9.54
CA PRO A 89 -7.25 5.01 -9.07
C PRO A 89 -7.19 5.25 -7.55
N ALA A 90 -7.11 4.20 -6.74
CA ALA A 90 -6.97 4.33 -5.28
C ALA A 90 -5.69 5.09 -4.89
N THR A 91 -4.56 4.80 -5.54
CA THR A 91 -3.28 5.45 -5.25
C THR A 91 -3.29 6.91 -5.70
N ALA A 92 -3.84 7.18 -6.89
CA ALA A 92 -4.01 8.54 -7.37
C ALA A 92 -4.97 9.37 -6.49
N CYS A 93 -5.99 8.74 -5.89
CA CYS A 93 -6.93 9.41 -4.98
C CYS A 93 -6.25 9.92 -3.70
N TRP A 94 -5.28 9.18 -3.16
CA TRP A 94 -4.57 9.57 -1.93
C TRP A 94 -3.53 10.68 -2.14
N GLY A 95 -3.21 11.03 -3.38
CA GLY A 95 -2.32 12.15 -3.71
C GLY A 95 -3.03 13.48 -3.99
N ALA A 96 -4.33 13.57 -3.73
CA ALA A 96 -5.17 14.75 -4.00
C ALA A 96 -5.36 15.66 -2.78
#